data_AF-A0A0A7RZZ7-F1
#
_entry.id   AF-A0A0A7RZZ7-F1
#
_cell.length_a   1.000
_cell.length_b   1.000
_cell.length_c   1.000
_cell.angle_alpha   90.00
_cell.angle_beta   90.00
_cell.angle_gamma   90.00
#
_symmetry.space_group_name_H-M   'P 1'
#
loop_
_entity.id
_entity.type
_entity.pdbx_description
1 polymer ?
#
loop_
_entity_poly.entity_id
_entity_poly.type
_entity_poly.pdbx_seq_one_letter_code
_entity_poly.pdbx_strand_id
1 'polypeptide(L)'
;MPNKKYELTNDTKEFNGITCYRIIALRDITTIRGIVTKGTIGGYVQSEKNLSQSGESWIADNAMVVGNATVLCSAFIYGKACISDSACITGSAIIRDNACVSGDAYITDSVTVNESAHITDSARIEGAVYIKQYAHVGGNACIRHNARIFNSARIEGSAWVEGSAVIKGNALIDGNARVCDSTIISCNTHITDSAIIAGSAGIINSACICGSVTIGGTAIISGTAIIGGSANISGEERIRGDMKIKDNTVITISPFIFDYDYLTVFRDSSESIKFSLITDQFEGTVDEFEKYIEELNYAPNYIEQYRAAINFIKITIDG
;
A
#
# COMPACT_ATOMS: atom_id res chain seq x y z
N MET A 1 27.19 -26.38 -29.96
CA MET A 1 26.66 -25.99 -28.64
C MET A 1 25.24 -25.49 -28.86
N PRO A 2 24.27 -25.73 -27.95
CA PRO A 2 22.98 -25.06 -28.06
C PRO A 2 23.21 -23.53 -28.13
N ASN A 3 22.34 -22.83 -28.86
CA ASN A 3 22.44 -21.39 -29.10
C ASN A 3 22.25 -20.60 -27.79
N LYS A 4 23.28 -20.56 -26.96
CA LYS A 4 23.29 -19.88 -25.65
C LYS A 4 23.05 -18.38 -25.86
N LYS A 5 22.28 -17.79 -24.94
CA LYS A 5 22.01 -16.35 -24.89
C LYS A 5 23.23 -15.58 -24.36
N TYR A 6 23.88 -16.11 -23.33
CA TYR A 6 25.04 -15.50 -22.69
C TYR A 6 25.99 -16.56 -22.11
N GLU A 7 27.20 -16.15 -21.77
CA GLU A 7 28.15 -16.94 -20.97
C GLU A 7 28.71 -16.13 -19.80
N LEU A 8 29.27 -16.84 -18.82
CA LEU A 8 30.00 -16.27 -17.69
C LEU A 8 31.43 -15.97 -18.10
N THR A 9 31.93 -14.79 -17.77
CA THR A 9 33.32 -14.40 -18.03
C THR A 9 34.21 -14.65 -16.81
N ASN A 10 35.52 -14.42 -16.97
CA ASN A 10 36.49 -14.47 -15.87
C ASN A 10 36.54 -13.17 -15.04
N ASP A 11 35.77 -12.13 -15.40
CA ASP A 11 35.61 -10.94 -14.57
C ASP A 11 34.67 -11.27 -13.41
N THR A 12 35.24 -11.39 -12.22
CA THR A 12 34.54 -11.80 -11.01
C THR A 12 34.54 -10.73 -9.94
N LYS A 13 33.53 -10.81 -9.08
CA LYS A 13 33.39 -9.96 -7.90
C LYS A 13 32.90 -10.77 -6.72
N GLU A 14 33.43 -10.50 -5.54
CA GLU A 14 32.92 -11.05 -4.28
C GLU A 14 31.77 -10.19 -3.74
N PHE A 15 30.69 -10.86 -3.33
CA PHE A 15 29.53 -10.24 -2.67
C PHE A 15 29.01 -11.16 -1.58
N ASN A 16 29.07 -10.73 -0.32
CA ASN A 16 28.65 -11.53 0.83
C ASN A 16 29.26 -12.96 0.87
N GLY A 17 30.53 -13.10 0.44
CA GLY A 17 31.22 -14.39 0.37
C GLY A 17 30.83 -15.28 -0.82
N ILE A 18 30.10 -14.72 -1.78
CA ILE A 18 29.71 -15.38 -3.04
C ILE A 18 30.52 -14.76 -4.19
N THR A 19 31.23 -15.61 -4.92
CA THR A 19 31.85 -15.24 -6.20
C THR A 19 30.77 -15.08 -7.28
N CYS A 20 30.68 -13.89 -7.84
CA CYS A 20 29.76 -13.55 -8.92
C CYS A 20 30.53 -13.30 -10.21
N TYR A 21 30.04 -13.84 -11.33
CA TYR A 21 30.66 -13.76 -12.64
C TYR A 21 29.92 -12.75 -13.50
N ARG A 22 30.68 -11.87 -14.17
CA ARG A 22 30.14 -10.94 -15.16
C ARG A 22 29.65 -11.72 -16.38
N ILE A 23 28.47 -11.37 -16.92
CA ILE A 23 27.92 -12.02 -18.12
C ILE A 23 28.28 -11.26 -19.41
N ILE A 24 28.37 -11.97 -20.53
CA ILE A 24 28.51 -11.40 -21.87
C ILE A 24 27.50 -12.01 -22.84
N ALA A 25 26.86 -11.17 -23.67
CA ALA A 25 25.88 -11.61 -24.67
C ALA A 25 26.54 -12.36 -25.82
N LEU A 26 26.01 -13.53 -26.19
CA LEU A 26 26.54 -14.35 -27.29
C LEU A 26 25.82 -14.14 -28.63
N ARG A 27 24.68 -13.46 -28.59
CA ARG A 27 23.85 -13.06 -29.73
C ARG A 27 23.12 -11.76 -29.41
N ASP A 28 22.45 -11.19 -30.40
CA ASP A 28 21.53 -10.09 -30.17
C ASP A 28 20.30 -10.58 -29.39
N ILE A 29 19.84 -9.77 -28.43
CA ILE A 29 18.71 -10.06 -27.54
C ILE A 29 17.78 -8.85 -27.58
N THR A 30 16.52 -9.06 -27.95
CA THR A 30 15.54 -7.97 -28.08
C THR A 30 14.79 -7.82 -26.76
N THR A 31 15.35 -7.02 -25.86
CA THR A 31 14.78 -6.83 -24.53
C THR A 31 13.68 -5.75 -24.54
N ILE A 32 12.88 -5.69 -23.48
CA ILE A 32 11.89 -4.61 -23.25
C ILE A 32 12.53 -3.21 -23.17
N ARG A 33 13.85 -3.13 -23.03
CA ARG A 33 14.61 -1.88 -22.92
C ARG A 33 15.46 -1.55 -24.16
N GLY A 34 15.35 -2.36 -25.21
CA GLY A 34 16.13 -2.21 -26.44
C GLY A 34 16.98 -3.44 -26.75
N ILE A 35 17.74 -3.35 -27.84
CA ILE A 35 18.58 -4.44 -28.32
C ILE A 35 19.89 -4.48 -27.51
N VAL A 36 20.16 -5.62 -26.89
CA VAL A 36 21.48 -5.95 -26.35
C VAL A 36 22.24 -6.64 -27.48
N THR A 37 23.24 -5.98 -28.05
CA THR A 37 24.01 -6.55 -29.16
C THR A 37 24.97 -7.63 -28.67
N LYS A 38 25.29 -8.59 -29.54
CA LYS A 38 26.33 -9.58 -29.29
C LYS A 38 27.63 -8.92 -28.78
N GLY A 39 28.24 -9.51 -27.76
CA GLY A 39 29.45 -9.01 -27.11
C GLY A 39 29.19 -7.97 -26.01
N THR A 40 27.94 -7.55 -25.80
CA THR A 40 27.61 -6.62 -24.70
C THR A 40 27.85 -7.27 -23.35
N ILE A 41 28.58 -6.56 -22.48
CA ILE A 41 28.79 -6.94 -21.09
C ILE A 41 27.52 -6.60 -20.28
N GLY A 42 26.95 -7.60 -19.61
CA GLY A 42 25.81 -7.46 -18.70
C GLY A 42 26.25 -7.27 -17.25
N GLY A 43 25.39 -7.56 -16.28
CA GLY A 43 25.70 -7.55 -14.84
C GLY A 43 26.36 -8.83 -14.34
N TYR A 44 26.16 -9.15 -13.07
CA TYR A 44 26.79 -10.28 -12.39
C TYR A 44 25.78 -11.35 -11.99
N VAL A 45 26.17 -12.61 -12.14
CA VAL A 45 25.40 -13.77 -11.64
C VAL A 45 26.31 -14.75 -10.91
N GLN A 46 25.79 -15.45 -9.90
CA GLN A 46 26.55 -16.52 -9.25
C GLN A 46 26.76 -17.73 -10.17
N SER A 47 25.76 -18.06 -10.98
CA SER A 47 25.79 -19.20 -11.90
C SER A 47 24.85 -19.00 -13.10
N GLU A 48 24.95 -19.87 -14.11
CA GLU A 48 24.03 -19.85 -15.26
C GLU A 48 22.56 -20.11 -14.88
N LYS A 49 22.26 -20.57 -13.66
CA LYS A 49 20.89 -20.78 -13.18
C LYS A 49 20.17 -19.45 -12.88
N ASN A 50 20.91 -18.39 -12.59
CA ASN A 50 20.33 -17.14 -12.11
C ASN A 50 19.67 -16.30 -13.22
N LEU A 51 20.10 -16.47 -14.48
CA LEU A 51 19.51 -15.83 -15.64
C LEU A 51 19.14 -16.89 -16.66
N SER A 52 17.86 -16.98 -17.05
CA SER A 52 17.42 -17.97 -18.04
C SER A 52 18.20 -17.85 -19.34
N GLN A 53 18.56 -18.99 -19.95
CA GLN A 53 19.10 -19.03 -21.32
C GLN A 53 18.00 -18.86 -22.39
N SER A 54 16.72 -19.01 -22.01
CA SER A 54 15.55 -18.75 -22.86
C SER A 54 14.96 -17.35 -22.62
N GLY A 55 14.11 -16.91 -23.55
CA GLY A 55 13.49 -15.58 -23.48
C GLY A 55 14.47 -14.42 -23.63
N GLU A 56 13.98 -13.22 -23.38
CA GLU A 56 14.66 -11.95 -23.63
C GLU A 56 15.08 -11.21 -22.35
N SER A 57 15.10 -11.92 -21.21
CA SER A 57 15.54 -11.37 -19.94
C SER A 57 17.02 -11.02 -19.96
N TRP A 58 17.39 -9.94 -19.25
CA TRP A 58 18.76 -9.46 -19.21
C TRP A 58 19.10 -8.79 -17.88
N ILE A 59 20.35 -8.94 -17.46
CA ILE A 59 20.93 -8.26 -16.31
C ILE A 59 22.01 -7.34 -16.86
N ALA A 60 21.92 -6.04 -16.60
CA ALA A 60 22.84 -5.02 -17.09
C ALA A 60 23.55 -4.28 -15.93
N ASP A 61 24.46 -3.39 -16.29
CA ASP A 61 25.21 -2.53 -15.38
C ASP A 61 25.90 -3.31 -14.25
N ASN A 62 25.74 -2.90 -12.99
CA ASN A 62 26.30 -3.58 -11.83
C ASN A 62 25.24 -4.37 -11.05
N ALA A 63 24.10 -4.66 -11.67
CA ALA A 63 23.09 -5.49 -11.06
C ALA A 63 23.63 -6.91 -10.82
N MET A 64 23.13 -7.53 -9.76
CA MET A 64 23.63 -8.79 -9.26
C MET A 64 22.48 -9.75 -8.94
N VAL A 65 22.61 -11.00 -9.38
CA VAL A 65 21.63 -12.06 -9.08
C VAL A 65 22.36 -13.29 -8.55
N VAL A 66 22.14 -13.61 -7.27
CA VAL A 66 22.88 -14.62 -6.51
C VAL A 66 21.94 -15.57 -5.77
N GLY A 67 22.50 -16.62 -5.16
CA GLY A 67 21.74 -17.68 -4.53
C GLY A 67 20.97 -18.52 -5.56
N ASN A 68 19.77 -18.94 -5.18
CA ASN A 68 18.80 -19.62 -6.02
C ASN A 68 17.90 -18.65 -6.81
N ALA A 69 18.13 -17.34 -6.73
CA ALA A 69 17.29 -16.36 -7.40
C ALA A 69 17.33 -16.53 -8.93
N THR A 70 16.19 -16.29 -9.59
CA THR A 70 16.05 -16.51 -11.04
C THR A 70 15.43 -15.31 -11.75
N VAL A 71 15.97 -14.99 -12.93
CA VAL A 71 15.45 -13.96 -13.85
C VAL A 71 15.04 -14.62 -15.16
N LEU A 72 13.75 -14.53 -15.47
CA LEU A 72 13.09 -15.29 -16.54
C LEU A 72 12.35 -14.36 -17.52
N CYS A 73 11.82 -14.96 -18.59
CA CYS A 73 10.97 -14.28 -19.59
C CYS A 73 11.62 -13.03 -20.18
N SER A 74 11.04 -11.86 -19.96
CA SER A 74 11.48 -10.56 -20.50
C SER A 74 11.90 -9.59 -19.40
N ALA A 75 12.10 -10.08 -18.17
CA ALA A 75 12.49 -9.26 -17.03
C ALA A 75 13.86 -8.61 -17.24
N PHE A 76 14.01 -7.37 -16.78
CA PHE A 76 15.21 -6.57 -17.02
C PHE A 76 15.74 -5.95 -15.72
N ILE A 77 16.95 -6.34 -15.33
CA ILE A 77 17.58 -5.92 -14.07
C ILE A 77 18.78 -5.02 -14.40
N TYR A 78 18.91 -3.84 -13.78
CA TYR A 78 20.03 -2.93 -14.07
C TYR A 78 20.39 -1.97 -12.92
N GLY A 79 21.34 -1.05 -13.14
CA GLY A 79 21.88 -0.20 -12.07
C GLY A 79 22.79 -0.97 -11.12
N LYS A 80 22.46 -0.95 -9.83
CA LYS A 80 23.09 -1.67 -8.71
C LYS A 80 22.10 -2.59 -7.99
N ALA A 81 21.03 -3.00 -8.68
CA ALA A 81 19.99 -3.83 -8.09
C ALA A 81 20.55 -5.19 -7.64
N CYS A 82 20.09 -5.71 -6.51
CA CYS A 82 20.54 -6.97 -5.94
C CYS A 82 19.35 -7.93 -5.78
N ILE A 83 19.42 -9.08 -6.42
CA ILE A 83 18.43 -10.15 -6.30
C ILE A 83 19.12 -11.36 -5.66
N SER A 84 18.58 -11.88 -4.55
CA SER A 84 19.22 -12.96 -3.79
C SER A 84 18.23 -14.01 -3.29
N ASP A 85 18.75 -14.99 -2.55
CA ASP A 85 18.01 -16.10 -1.96
C ASP A 85 17.26 -16.92 -3.01
N SER A 86 15.95 -17.06 -2.94
CA SER A 86 15.12 -17.83 -3.88
C SER A 86 14.20 -16.94 -4.71
N ALA A 87 14.44 -15.63 -4.75
CA ALA A 87 13.56 -14.68 -5.42
C ALA A 87 13.41 -14.99 -6.92
N CYS A 88 12.18 -14.90 -7.43
CA CYS A 88 11.85 -15.19 -8.82
C CYS A 88 11.30 -13.93 -9.51
N ILE A 89 12.02 -13.46 -10.52
CA ILE A 89 11.64 -12.30 -11.32
C ILE A 89 11.32 -12.76 -12.74
N THR A 90 10.09 -12.53 -13.20
CA THR A 90 9.59 -12.99 -14.50
C THR A 90 8.67 -11.96 -15.15
N GLY A 91 8.00 -12.32 -16.24
CA GLY A 91 7.18 -11.41 -17.03
C GLY A 91 8.04 -10.35 -17.73
N SER A 92 7.60 -9.09 -17.67
CA SER A 92 8.29 -7.89 -18.15
C SER A 92 8.74 -6.99 -16.99
N ALA A 93 9.02 -7.58 -15.82
CA ALA A 93 9.36 -6.83 -14.62
C ALA A 93 10.70 -6.09 -14.77
N ILE A 94 10.78 -4.89 -14.19
CA ILE A 94 11.98 -4.04 -14.21
C ILE A 94 12.45 -3.78 -12.78
N ILE A 95 13.65 -4.23 -12.45
CA ILE A 95 14.29 -3.97 -11.14
C ILE A 95 15.57 -3.16 -11.36
N ARG A 96 15.70 -1.98 -10.75
CA ARG A 96 16.79 -1.06 -11.09
C ARG A 96 17.28 -0.20 -9.94
N ASP A 97 18.27 0.63 -10.24
CA ASP A 97 18.95 1.53 -9.30
C ASP A 97 19.55 0.73 -8.13
N ASN A 98 19.22 0.99 -6.87
CA ASN A 98 19.72 0.23 -5.70
C ASN A 98 18.64 -0.70 -5.11
N ALA A 99 17.62 -1.10 -5.89
CA ALA A 99 16.56 -1.96 -5.39
C ALA A 99 17.08 -3.36 -5.00
N CYS A 100 16.55 -3.90 -3.90
CA CYS A 100 16.91 -5.21 -3.39
C CYS A 100 15.67 -6.13 -3.39
N VAL A 101 15.82 -7.35 -3.89
CA VAL A 101 14.79 -8.39 -3.83
C VAL A 101 15.40 -9.67 -3.28
N SER A 102 14.83 -10.22 -2.20
CA SER A 102 15.38 -11.38 -1.49
C SER A 102 14.28 -12.27 -0.90
N GLY A 103 14.64 -13.32 -0.17
CA GLY A 103 13.69 -14.34 0.29
C GLY A 103 13.15 -15.22 -0.84
N ASP A 104 11.88 -15.60 -0.72
CA ASP A 104 11.10 -16.36 -1.71
C ASP A 104 10.18 -15.43 -2.55
N ALA A 105 10.52 -14.14 -2.65
CA ALA A 105 9.69 -13.13 -3.31
C ALA A 105 9.44 -13.46 -4.80
N TYR A 106 8.21 -13.26 -5.25
CA TYR A 106 7.78 -13.55 -6.63
C TYR A 106 7.26 -12.28 -7.30
N ILE A 107 7.94 -11.85 -8.36
CA ILE A 107 7.60 -10.64 -9.12
C ILE A 107 7.36 -11.01 -10.59
N THR A 108 6.19 -10.69 -11.14
CA THR A 108 5.80 -10.98 -12.53
C THR A 108 5.16 -9.79 -13.22
N ASP A 109 4.78 -9.95 -14.49
CA ASP A 109 4.04 -8.97 -15.30
C ASP A 109 4.83 -7.69 -15.54
N SER A 110 4.23 -6.50 -15.40
CA SER A 110 4.84 -5.20 -15.73
C SER A 110 5.24 -4.41 -14.47
N VAL A 111 5.69 -5.12 -13.44
CA VAL A 111 6.10 -4.51 -12.17
C VAL A 111 7.40 -3.73 -12.33
N THR A 112 7.48 -2.54 -11.74
CA THR A 112 8.73 -1.79 -11.63
C THR A 112 9.11 -1.58 -10.17
N VAL A 113 10.32 -2.01 -9.79
CA VAL A 113 10.94 -1.74 -8.50
C VAL A 113 12.22 -0.95 -8.72
N ASN A 114 12.37 0.22 -8.08
CA ASN A 114 13.51 1.09 -8.33
C ASN A 114 13.95 1.91 -7.10
N GLU A 115 14.94 2.77 -7.30
CA GLU A 115 15.61 3.54 -6.26
C GLU A 115 16.19 2.65 -5.15
N SER A 116 15.71 2.70 -3.90
CA SER A 116 16.24 1.92 -2.76
C SER A 116 15.15 1.00 -2.14
N ALA A 117 14.18 0.58 -2.95
CA ALA A 117 13.07 -0.25 -2.48
C ALA A 117 13.54 -1.68 -2.16
N HIS A 118 12.91 -2.29 -1.16
CA HIS A 118 13.24 -3.64 -0.68
C HIS A 118 12.01 -4.54 -0.76
N ILE A 119 12.14 -5.68 -1.44
CA ILE A 119 11.12 -6.72 -1.48
C ILE A 119 11.72 -7.98 -0.87
N THR A 120 11.11 -8.53 0.17
CA THR A 120 11.68 -9.65 0.95
C THR A 120 10.66 -10.74 1.22
N ASP A 121 11.12 -11.80 1.91
CA ASP A 121 10.29 -12.92 2.37
C ASP A 121 9.50 -13.55 1.22
N SER A 122 8.21 -13.85 1.40
CA SER A 122 7.35 -14.54 0.44
C SER A 122 6.42 -13.58 -0.32
N ALA A 123 6.80 -12.30 -0.44
CA ALA A 123 5.97 -11.28 -1.08
C ALA A 123 5.64 -11.64 -2.54
N ARG A 124 4.38 -11.47 -2.95
CA ARG A 124 3.89 -11.74 -4.32
C ARG A 124 3.43 -10.46 -4.99
N ILE A 125 4.01 -10.11 -6.13
CA ILE A 125 3.78 -8.84 -6.80
C ILE A 125 3.50 -9.07 -8.28
N GLU A 126 2.32 -8.68 -8.75
CA GLU A 126 1.84 -8.92 -10.12
C GLU A 126 0.99 -7.76 -10.67
N GLY A 127 0.82 -7.67 -11.99
CA GLY A 127 0.21 -6.53 -12.68
C GLY A 127 1.20 -5.41 -13.07
N ALA A 128 0.73 -4.16 -13.08
CA ALA A 128 1.46 -2.93 -13.40
C ALA A 128 1.79 -2.12 -12.12
N VAL A 129 2.36 -2.79 -11.13
CA VAL A 129 2.70 -2.21 -9.82
C VAL A 129 3.96 -1.36 -9.91
N TYR A 130 4.00 -0.26 -9.16
CA TYR A 130 5.16 0.61 -9.08
C TYR A 130 5.65 0.80 -7.63
N ILE A 131 6.89 0.36 -7.36
CA ILE A 131 7.51 0.43 -6.03
C ILE A 131 8.83 1.20 -6.13
N LYS A 132 9.01 2.23 -5.29
CA LYS A 132 10.22 3.08 -5.34
C LYS A 132 10.62 3.69 -4.00
N GLN A 133 11.66 4.50 -4.03
CA GLN A 133 12.25 5.19 -2.87
C GLN A 133 12.73 4.18 -1.83
N TYR A 134 12.29 4.27 -0.57
CA TYR A 134 12.67 3.39 0.53
C TYR A 134 11.53 2.43 0.91
N ALA A 135 10.58 2.20 -0.01
CA ALA A 135 9.44 1.33 0.25
C ALA A 135 9.91 -0.10 0.55
N HIS A 136 9.23 -0.75 1.49
CA HIS A 136 9.49 -2.12 1.89
C HIS A 136 8.23 -2.98 1.74
N VAL A 137 8.35 -4.13 1.08
CA VAL A 137 7.29 -5.13 0.98
C VAL A 137 7.85 -6.48 1.41
N GLY A 138 7.31 -7.05 2.48
CA GLY A 138 7.79 -8.29 3.08
C GLY A 138 6.65 -9.20 3.56
N GLY A 139 6.99 -10.21 4.36
CA GLY A 139 6.05 -11.24 4.80
C GLY A 139 5.45 -12.05 3.64
N ASN A 140 4.15 -12.34 3.73
CA ASN A 140 3.33 -12.97 2.68
C ASN A 140 2.47 -11.93 1.93
N ALA A 141 2.91 -10.67 1.87
CA ALA A 141 2.13 -9.59 1.27
C ALA A 141 1.82 -9.87 -0.21
N CYS A 142 0.63 -9.48 -0.66
CA CYS A 142 0.17 -9.65 -2.04
C CYS A 142 -0.17 -8.29 -2.65
N ILE A 143 0.60 -7.86 -3.66
CA ILE A 143 0.44 -6.56 -4.32
C ILE A 143 0.07 -6.76 -5.79
N ARG A 144 -1.05 -6.18 -6.23
CA ARG A 144 -1.66 -6.49 -7.53
C ARG A 144 -2.09 -5.25 -8.32
N HIS A 145 -2.39 -5.49 -9.60
CA HIS A 145 -2.99 -4.52 -10.50
C HIS A 145 -2.12 -3.27 -10.69
N ASN A 146 -2.61 -2.06 -10.40
CA ASN A 146 -1.94 -0.78 -10.67
C ASN A 146 -1.46 -0.08 -9.39
N ALA A 147 -1.26 -0.83 -8.29
CA ALA A 147 -0.87 -0.28 -7.00
C ALA A 147 0.46 0.51 -7.07
N ARG A 148 0.56 1.58 -6.29
CA ARG A 148 1.76 2.44 -6.22
C ARG A 148 2.22 2.59 -4.79
N ILE A 149 3.46 2.20 -4.52
CA ILE A 149 4.05 2.18 -3.18
C ILE A 149 5.35 2.97 -3.22
N PHE A 150 5.46 4.01 -2.39
CA PHE A 150 6.64 4.89 -2.41
C PHE A 150 6.91 5.54 -1.06
N ASN A 151 7.94 6.40 -1.00
CA ASN A 151 8.58 6.91 0.21
C ASN A 151 9.11 5.77 1.09
N SER A 152 8.75 5.73 2.36
CA SER A 152 9.17 4.73 3.35
C SER A 152 8.00 3.84 3.79
N ALA A 153 7.00 3.67 2.92
CA ALA A 153 5.85 2.82 3.18
C ALA A 153 6.29 1.36 3.37
N ARG A 154 5.69 0.69 4.35
CA ARG A 154 5.95 -0.71 4.71
C ARG A 154 4.68 -1.53 4.55
N ILE A 155 4.76 -2.63 3.82
CA ILE A 155 3.67 -3.59 3.65
C ILE A 155 4.18 -4.96 4.05
N GLU A 156 3.62 -5.51 5.11
CA GLU A 156 4.13 -6.70 5.79
C GLU A 156 2.99 -7.67 6.16
N GLY A 157 3.33 -8.76 6.84
CA GLY A 157 2.34 -9.78 7.22
C GLY A 157 1.72 -10.44 5.98
N SER A 158 0.42 -10.70 6.03
CA SER A 158 -0.39 -11.24 4.93
C SER A 158 -1.25 -10.15 4.29
N ALA A 159 -0.79 -8.90 4.26
CA ALA A 159 -1.54 -7.75 3.74
C ALA A 159 -1.77 -7.86 2.23
N TRP A 160 -2.92 -7.37 1.75
CA TRP A 160 -3.31 -7.35 0.34
C TRP A 160 -3.47 -5.91 -0.12
N VAL A 161 -2.80 -5.55 -1.22
CA VAL A 161 -2.94 -4.24 -1.86
C VAL A 161 -3.25 -4.44 -3.33
N GLU A 162 -4.35 -3.90 -3.80
CA GLU A 162 -4.79 -4.07 -5.19
C GLU A 162 -5.53 -2.85 -5.74
N GLY A 163 -5.96 -2.94 -6.99
CA GLY A 163 -6.59 -1.83 -7.69
C GLY A 163 -5.56 -0.77 -8.11
N SER A 164 -5.92 0.50 -7.94
CA SER A 164 -5.07 1.68 -8.16
C SER A 164 -4.63 2.33 -6.84
N ALA A 165 -4.56 1.56 -5.76
CA ALA A 165 -4.24 2.06 -4.42
C ALA A 165 -2.86 2.75 -4.39
N VAL A 166 -2.79 3.85 -3.63
CA VAL A 166 -1.58 4.66 -3.47
C VAL A 166 -1.16 4.66 -2.00
N ILE A 167 0.00 4.09 -1.71
CA ILE A 167 0.56 3.99 -0.36
C ILE A 167 1.88 4.75 -0.31
N LYS A 168 1.98 5.74 0.59
CA LYS A 168 3.12 6.66 0.64
C LYS A 168 3.43 7.16 2.05
N GLY A 169 4.46 7.99 2.19
CA GLY A 169 4.94 8.44 3.50
C GLY A 169 5.62 7.33 4.28
N ASN A 170 5.30 7.20 5.56
CA ASN A 170 5.75 6.15 6.48
C ASN A 170 4.60 5.18 6.83
N ALA A 171 3.63 5.01 5.92
CA ALA A 171 2.46 4.17 6.17
C ALA A 171 2.88 2.72 6.42
N LEU A 172 2.32 2.10 7.45
CA LEU A 172 2.48 0.69 7.77
C LEU A 172 1.17 -0.04 7.51
N ILE A 173 1.21 -1.07 6.66
CA ILE A 173 0.08 -1.96 6.41
C ILE A 173 0.56 -3.39 6.73
N ASP A 174 -0.02 -4.02 7.74
CA ASP A 174 0.36 -5.37 8.17
C ASP A 174 -0.87 -6.21 8.56
N GLY A 175 -0.65 -7.36 9.22
CA GLY A 175 -1.71 -8.31 9.51
C GLY A 175 -2.28 -8.96 8.23
N ASN A 176 -3.59 -9.12 8.18
CA ASN A 176 -4.38 -9.56 7.02
C ASN A 176 -5.14 -8.38 6.35
N ALA A 177 -4.68 -7.15 6.56
CA ALA A 177 -5.35 -5.95 6.06
C ALA A 177 -5.47 -5.95 4.52
N ARG A 178 -6.55 -5.36 4.01
CA ARG A 178 -6.85 -5.27 2.57
C ARG A 178 -7.05 -3.82 2.18
N VAL A 179 -6.27 -3.35 1.20
CA VAL A 179 -6.33 -1.99 0.66
C VAL A 179 -6.56 -2.09 -0.86
N CYS A 180 -7.76 -1.72 -1.30
CA CYS A 180 -8.23 -1.97 -2.66
C CYS A 180 -8.56 -0.66 -3.40
N ASP A 181 -9.01 -0.79 -4.64
CA ASP A 181 -9.57 0.29 -5.46
C ASP A 181 -8.66 1.52 -5.60
N SER A 182 -9.18 2.75 -5.45
CA SER A 182 -8.45 4.01 -5.63
C SER A 182 -8.10 4.67 -4.29
N THR A 183 -7.85 3.85 -3.27
CA THR A 183 -7.56 4.31 -1.91
C THR A 183 -6.21 5.03 -1.83
N ILE A 184 -6.12 6.00 -0.92
CA ILE A 184 -4.88 6.75 -0.65
C ILE A 184 -4.53 6.59 0.81
N ILE A 185 -3.40 5.93 1.08
CA ILE A 185 -2.84 5.74 2.42
C ILE A 185 -1.54 6.55 2.49
N SER A 186 -1.39 7.45 3.48
CA SER A 186 -0.21 8.31 3.53
C SER A 186 0.21 8.78 4.92
N CYS A 187 1.39 9.39 5.01
CA CYS A 187 1.98 9.88 6.27
C CYS A 187 2.31 8.72 7.22
N ASN A 188 2.03 8.83 8.52
CA ASN A 188 2.36 7.84 9.55
C ASN A 188 1.15 6.94 9.91
N THR A 189 0.32 6.59 8.93
CA THR A 189 -0.86 5.76 9.16
C THR A 189 -0.49 4.31 9.42
N HIS A 190 -1.22 3.64 10.31
CA HIS A 190 -1.09 2.20 10.54
C HIS A 190 -2.42 1.51 10.25
N ILE A 191 -2.40 0.49 9.39
CA ILE A 191 -3.54 -0.37 9.10
C ILE A 191 -3.13 -1.80 9.38
N THR A 192 -3.89 -2.51 10.21
CA THR A 192 -3.52 -3.84 10.69
C THR A 192 -4.73 -4.78 10.82
N ASP A 193 -4.50 -5.96 11.39
CA ASP A 193 -5.48 -7.02 11.63
C ASP A 193 -6.23 -7.42 10.36
N SER A 194 -7.56 -7.35 10.32
CA SER A 194 -8.38 -7.74 9.16
C SER A 194 -9.10 -6.55 8.54
N ALA A 195 -8.57 -5.34 8.72
CA ALA A 195 -9.18 -4.11 8.22
C ALA A 195 -9.27 -4.12 6.68
N ILE A 196 -10.39 -3.67 6.14
CA ILE A 196 -10.67 -3.54 4.71
C ILE A 196 -10.88 -2.06 4.40
N ILE A 197 -10.03 -1.50 3.53
CA ILE A 197 -10.18 -0.15 3.00
C ILE A 197 -10.34 -0.23 1.49
N ALA A 198 -11.45 0.29 0.98
CA ALA A 198 -11.86 0.20 -0.42
C ALA A 198 -12.47 1.52 -0.94
N GLY A 199 -12.88 1.54 -2.21
CA GLY A 199 -13.41 2.73 -2.88
C GLY A 199 -12.34 3.78 -3.17
N SER A 200 -12.65 5.04 -2.90
CA SER A 200 -11.74 6.20 -3.02
C SER A 200 -11.41 6.79 -1.64
N ALA A 201 -11.38 5.95 -0.60
CA ALA A 201 -11.11 6.39 0.75
C ALA A 201 -9.67 6.91 0.93
N GLY A 202 -9.51 7.95 1.75
CA GLY A 202 -8.24 8.58 2.09
C GLY A 202 -7.93 8.42 3.57
N ILE A 203 -6.88 7.66 3.92
CA ILE A 203 -6.38 7.51 5.29
C ILE A 203 -5.04 8.21 5.37
N ILE A 204 -4.95 9.27 6.16
CA ILE A 204 -3.80 10.18 6.16
C ILE A 204 -3.38 10.58 7.58
N ASN A 205 -2.27 11.32 7.69
CA ASN A 205 -1.65 11.75 8.95
C ASN A 205 -1.22 10.57 9.83
N SER A 206 -1.75 10.41 11.03
CA SER A 206 -1.32 9.42 12.01
C SER A 206 -2.49 8.52 12.44
N ALA A 207 -3.44 8.28 11.54
CA ALA A 207 -4.59 7.43 11.83
C ALA A 207 -4.17 5.95 11.99
N CYS A 208 -4.81 5.26 12.93
CA CYS A 208 -4.59 3.85 13.22
C CYS A 208 -5.90 3.07 13.01
N ILE A 209 -5.89 2.08 12.12
CA ILE A 209 -7.04 1.24 11.80
C ILE A 209 -6.69 -0.22 12.15
N CYS A 210 -7.44 -0.83 13.06
CA CYS A 210 -7.22 -2.19 13.55
C CYS A 210 -8.54 -2.96 13.71
N GLY A 211 -8.48 -4.25 14.00
CA GLY A 211 -9.64 -5.13 14.04
C GLY A 211 -10.21 -5.50 12.66
N SER A 212 -11.52 -5.72 12.61
CA SER A 212 -12.29 -6.12 11.42
C SER A 212 -13.04 -4.93 10.82
N VAL A 213 -12.39 -3.77 10.79
CA VAL A 213 -12.98 -2.50 10.30
C VAL A 213 -13.18 -2.57 8.78
N THR A 214 -14.30 -2.04 8.29
CA THR A 214 -14.54 -1.79 6.87
C THR A 214 -14.67 -0.29 6.63
N ILE A 215 -13.84 0.25 5.74
CA ILE A 215 -13.89 1.63 5.25
C ILE A 215 -14.08 1.61 3.74
N GLY A 216 -15.11 2.28 3.24
CA GLY A 216 -15.43 2.35 1.82
C GLY A 216 -15.92 3.73 1.38
N GLY A 217 -16.38 3.82 0.13
CA GLY A 217 -16.86 5.08 -0.45
C GLY A 217 -15.73 6.09 -0.67
N THR A 218 -15.95 7.35 -0.31
CA THR A 218 -14.98 8.45 -0.42
C THR A 218 -14.51 8.93 0.96
N ALA A 219 -14.64 8.07 1.98
CA ALA A 219 -14.34 8.36 3.37
C ALA A 219 -12.93 8.94 3.56
N ILE A 220 -12.79 9.98 4.37
CA ILE A 220 -11.51 10.60 4.75
C ILE A 220 -11.30 10.42 6.24
N ILE A 221 -10.27 9.67 6.60
CA ILE A 221 -9.82 9.50 7.99
C ILE A 221 -8.45 10.17 8.14
N SER A 222 -8.34 11.08 9.10
CA SER A 222 -7.13 11.89 9.28
C SER A 222 -6.91 12.27 10.75
N GLY A 223 -5.81 12.97 11.03
CA GLY A 223 -5.43 13.32 12.40
C GLY A 223 -4.76 12.15 13.10
N THR A 224 -5.13 11.89 14.35
CA THR A 224 -4.65 10.74 15.14
C THR A 224 -5.79 9.75 15.42
N ALA A 225 -6.79 9.70 14.53
CA ALA A 225 -7.97 8.86 14.70
C ALA A 225 -7.57 7.38 14.87
N ILE A 226 -8.16 6.72 15.86
CA ILE A 226 -8.01 5.28 16.11
C ILE A 226 -9.35 4.64 15.80
N ILE A 227 -9.39 3.69 14.87
CA ILE A 227 -10.60 2.98 14.46
C ILE A 227 -10.37 1.49 14.64
N GLY A 228 -11.17 0.85 15.47
CA GLY A 228 -10.99 -0.53 15.91
C GLY A 228 -12.27 -1.35 15.92
N GLY A 229 -12.15 -2.60 16.36
CA GLY A 229 -13.31 -3.50 16.51
C GLY A 229 -13.92 -3.88 15.16
N SER A 230 -15.24 -3.82 15.04
CA SER A 230 -15.97 -4.16 13.80
C SER A 230 -16.58 -2.96 13.08
N ALA A 231 -15.98 -1.76 13.19
CA ALA A 231 -16.57 -0.53 12.66
C ALA A 231 -16.79 -0.58 11.14
N ASN A 232 -17.89 0.01 10.68
CA ASN A 232 -18.22 0.15 9.26
C ASN A 232 -18.41 1.63 8.90
N ILE A 233 -17.53 2.15 8.05
CA ILE A 233 -17.49 3.55 7.61
C ILE A 233 -17.65 3.53 6.09
N SER A 234 -18.74 4.08 5.57
CA SER A 234 -19.00 4.07 4.13
C SER A 234 -19.75 5.32 3.71
N GLY A 235 -19.55 5.76 2.47
CA GLY A 235 -20.10 7.03 1.97
C GLY A 235 -19.05 8.14 1.95
N GLU A 236 -19.50 9.39 2.11
CA GLU A 236 -18.63 10.59 2.06
C GLU A 236 -18.12 11.02 3.43
N GLU A 237 -17.80 10.04 4.27
CA GLU A 237 -17.46 10.20 5.68
C GLU A 237 -16.22 11.05 5.92
N ARG A 238 -16.22 11.88 6.97
CA ARG A 238 -15.05 12.69 7.36
C ARG A 238 -14.76 12.55 8.85
N ILE A 239 -13.76 11.74 9.19
CA ILE A 239 -13.31 11.47 10.55
C ILE A 239 -11.94 12.14 10.75
N ARG A 240 -11.81 13.00 11.76
CA ARG A 240 -10.61 13.83 11.98
C ARG A 240 -10.29 13.98 13.47
N GLY A 241 -9.06 14.37 13.79
CA GLY A 241 -8.67 14.66 15.18
C GLY A 241 -8.40 13.41 16.01
N ASP A 242 -8.58 13.52 17.32
CA ASP A 242 -8.22 12.49 18.32
C ASP A 242 -9.40 11.54 18.58
N MET A 243 -10.11 11.12 17.52
CA MET A 243 -11.28 10.24 17.64
C MET A 243 -10.88 8.78 17.90
N LYS A 244 -11.58 8.08 18.80
CA LYS A 244 -11.40 6.64 19.04
C LYS A 244 -12.68 5.86 18.76
N ILE A 245 -12.80 5.33 17.55
CA ILE A 245 -13.95 4.56 17.11
C ILE A 245 -13.72 3.09 17.41
N LYS A 246 -14.69 2.41 18.02
CA LYS A 246 -14.74 0.95 18.13
C LYS A 246 -16.12 0.47 17.72
N ASP A 247 -16.19 -0.65 16.99
CA ASP A 247 -17.44 -1.29 16.59
C ASP A 247 -18.40 -0.37 15.80
N ASN A 248 -19.69 -0.70 15.72
CA ASN A 248 -20.70 0.04 14.94
C ASN A 248 -21.07 1.41 15.57
N THR A 249 -20.18 2.04 16.33
CA THR A 249 -20.48 3.24 17.12
C THR A 249 -20.31 4.55 16.35
N VAL A 250 -20.14 4.50 15.01
CA VAL A 250 -20.13 5.71 14.18
C VAL A 250 -21.41 5.80 13.39
N ILE A 251 -22.18 6.84 13.67
CA ILE A 251 -23.29 7.26 12.83
C ILE A 251 -22.88 8.59 12.23
N THR A 252 -22.79 8.64 10.90
CA THR A 252 -22.76 9.92 10.22
C THR A 252 -23.98 10.07 9.36
N ILE A 253 -24.57 11.25 9.41
CA ILE A 253 -25.69 11.66 8.58
C ILE A 253 -25.16 12.71 7.63
N SER A 254 -25.30 12.47 6.32
CA SER A 254 -24.92 13.43 5.28
C SER A 254 -25.75 13.24 3.99
N PRO A 255 -26.11 14.34 3.29
CA PRO A 255 -26.06 15.71 3.81
C PRO A 255 -27.02 15.85 5.00
N PHE A 256 -26.62 16.61 6.02
CA PHE A 256 -27.44 16.83 7.21
C PHE A 256 -27.88 18.27 7.26
N ILE A 257 -29.17 18.54 7.02
CA ILE A 257 -29.80 19.87 7.09
C ILE A 257 -29.37 20.83 5.95
N PHE A 258 -28.07 20.99 5.71
CA PHE A 258 -27.52 21.76 4.60
C PHE A 258 -26.76 20.85 3.63
N ASP A 259 -26.82 21.19 2.34
CA ASP A 259 -25.91 20.62 1.35
C ASP A 259 -24.48 20.87 1.86
N TYR A 260 -23.69 19.81 2.07
CA TYR A 260 -22.33 19.81 2.66
C TYR A 260 -22.18 19.79 4.19
N ASP A 261 -23.25 19.70 4.98
CA ASP A 261 -23.11 19.50 6.42
C ASP A 261 -23.13 18.00 6.79
N TYR A 262 -22.29 17.63 7.75
CA TYR A 262 -22.04 16.27 8.17
C TYR A 262 -22.15 16.23 9.68
N LEU A 263 -23.18 15.54 10.19
CA LEU A 263 -23.25 15.21 11.60
C LEU A 263 -22.60 13.86 11.80
N THR A 264 -21.46 13.83 12.50
CA THR A 264 -20.78 12.60 12.91
C THR A 264 -20.94 12.40 14.41
N VAL A 265 -21.41 11.22 14.80
CA VAL A 265 -21.48 10.79 16.20
C VAL A 265 -20.56 9.61 16.42
N PHE A 266 -19.75 9.70 17.48
CA PHE A 266 -18.76 8.71 17.86
C PHE A 266 -18.61 8.64 19.38
N ARG A 267 -18.01 7.56 19.90
CA ARG A 267 -17.52 7.52 21.29
C ARG A 267 -16.08 8.00 21.34
N ASP A 268 -15.74 8.84 22.31
CA ASP A 268 -14.36 9.30 22.52
C ASP A 268 -13.54 8.35 23.42
N SER A 269 -12.31 8.74 23.75
CA SER A 269 -11.42 7.93 24.59
C SER A 269 -11.91 7.66 26.01
N SER A 270 -12.92 8.39 26.48
CA SER A 270 -13.58 8.21 27.77
C SER A 270 -14.90 7.43 27.67
N GLU A 271 -15.20 6.84 26.50
CA GLU A 271 -16.46 6.17 26.16
C GLU A 271 -17.67 7.12 26.12
N SER A 272 -17.43 8.44 26.12
CA SER A 272 -18.49 9.45 26.05
C SER A 272 -18.94 9.67 24.61
N ILE A 273 -20.25 9.78 24.39
CA ILE A 273 -20.82 10.05 23.07
C ILE A 273 -20.58 11.52 22.72
N LYS A 274 -19.92 11.74 21.59
CA LYS A 274 -19.60 13.06 21.03
C LYS A 274 -20.32 13.28 19.70
N PHE A 275 -20.88 14.48 19.56
CA PHE A 275 -21.48 14.99 18.33
C PHE A 275 -20.50 15.98 17.70
N SER A 276 -20.22 15.82 16.41
CA SER A 276 -19.36 16.71 15.63
C SER A 276 -20.11 17.23 14.41
N LEU A 277 -20.16 18.56 14.24
CA LEU A 277 -20.62 19.23 13.02
C LEU A 277 -19.44 19.91 12.34
N ILE A 278 -19.15 19.50 11.11
CA ILE A 278 -17.98 19.99 10.39
C ILE A 278 -18.16 21.45 9.95
N THR A 279 -19.35 21.81 9.46
CA THR A 279 -19.61 23.17 8.96
C THR A 279 -19.48 24.22 10.07
N ASP A 280 -19.94 23.86 11.26
CA ASP A 280 -20.00 24.74 12.42
C ASP A 280 -18.76 24.66 13.32
N GLN A 281 -17.81 23.78 13.01
CA GLN A 281 -16.64 23.47 13.88
C GLN A 281 -17.04 23.11 15.32
N PHE A 282 -18.21 22.51 15.49
CA PHE A 282 -18.70 22.07 16.79
C PHE A 282 -18.22 20.64 17.07
N GLU A 283 -17.70 20.40 18.28
CA GLU A 283 -17.51 19.08 18.85
C GLU A 283 -17.87 19.13 20.35
N GLY A 284 -18.77 18.26 20.80
CA GLY A 284 -19.24 18.27 22.19
C GLY A 284 -20.01 17.01 22.59
N THR A 285 -20.31 16.88 23.88
CA THR A 285 -21.22 15.85 24.38
C THR A 285 -22.64 16.05 23.85
N VAL A 286 -23.51 15.07 24.09
CA VAL A 286 -24.92 15.16 23.73
C VAL A 286 -25.59 16.40 24.35
N ASP A 287 -25.33 16.68 25.62
CA ASP A 287 -25.90 17.84 26.33
C ASP A 287 -25.35 19.18 25.80
N GLU A 288 -24.05 19.23 25.51
CA GLU A 288 -23.41 20.39 24.89
C GLU A 288 -23.97 20.65 23.49
N PHE A 289 -24.25 19.59 22.74
CA PHE A 289 -24.84 19.68 21.41
C PHE A 289 -26.29 20.13 21.46
N GLU A 290 -27.12 19.57 22.35
CA GLU A 290 -28.51 20.02 22.53
C GLU A 290 -28.58 21.51 22.87
N LYS A 291 -27.71 21.98 23.77
CA LYS A 291 -27.59 23.40 24.10
C LYS A 291 -27.14 24.23 22.90
N TYR A 292 -26.14 23.76 22.16
CA TYR A 292 -25.68 24.42 20.94
C TYR A 292 -26.82 24.61 19.93
N ILE A 293 -27.63 23.58 19.70
CA ILE A 293 -28.79 23.64 18.80
C ILE A 293 -29.85 24.63 19.28
N GLU A 294 -30.08 24.76 20.60
CA GLU A 294 -31.01 25.76 21.14
C GLU A 294 -30.53 27.21 20.95
N GLU A 295 -29.22 27.42 20.88
CA GLU A 295 -28.61 28.74 20.64
C GLU A 295 -28.58 29.11 19.15
N LEU A 296 -28.82 28.15 18.23
CA LEU A 296 -28.87 28.41 16.79
C LEU A 296 -30.13 29.19 16.41
N ASN A 297 -29.93 30.29 15.68
CA ASN A 297 -31.03 31.09 15.12
C ASN A 297 -31.50 30.54 13.76
N TYR A 298 -31.75 29.23 13.68
CA TYR A 298 -32.27 28.58 12.48
C TYR A 298 -33.79 28.51 12.47
N ALA A 299 -34.37 28.32 11.28
CA ALA A 299 -35.81 28.14 11.14
C ALA A 299 -36.30 26.89 11.92
N PRO A 300 -37.50 26.92 12.54
CA PRO A 300 -37.97 25.86 13.44
C PRO A 300 -37.93 24.44 12.85
N ASN A 301 -38.15 24.32 11.54
CA ASN A 301 -38.08 23.05 10.82
C ASN A 301 -36.69 22.40 10.86
N TYR A 302 -35.62 23.19 10.85
CA TYR A 302 -34.24 22.68 10.93
C TYR A 302 -33.90 22.23 12.35
N ILE A 303 -34.35 22.97 13.37
CA ILE A 303 -34.20 22.58 14.78
C ILE A 303 -34.90 21.24 15.06
N GLU A 304 -36.09 21.03 14.50
CA GLU A 304 -36.79 19.74 14.61
C GLU A 304 -36.05 18.59 13.92
N GLN A 305 -35.36 18.85 12.80
CA GLN A 305 -34.50 17.84 12.15
C GLN A 305 -33.31 17.47 13.03
N TYR A 306 -32.64 18.45 13.66
CA TYR A 306 -31.59 18.20 14.65
C TYR A 306 -32.09 17.32 15.80
N ARG A 307 -33.23 17.68 16.40
CA ARG A 307 -33.84 16.91 17.51
C ARG A 307 -34.20 15.49 17.11
N ALA A 308 -34.78 15.29 15.93
CA ALA A 308 -35.13 13.96 15.42
C ALA A 308 -33.88 13.09 15.24
N ALA A 309 -32.80 13.64 14.69
CA ALA A 309 -31.53 12.94 14.56
C ALA A 309 -30.92 12.57 15.91
N ILE A 310 -30.86 13.52 16.86
CA ILE A 310 -30.35 13.27 18.23
C ILE A 310 -31.14 12.14 18.89
N ASN A 311 -32.47 12.15 18.81
CA ASN A 311 -33.30 11.09 19.38
C ASN A 311 -33.03 9.73 18.73
N PHE A 312 -32.94 9.67 17.40
CA PHE A 312 -32.58 8.44 16.69
C PHE A 312 -31.21 7.91 17.13
N ILE A 313 -30.23 8.80 17.26
CA ILE A 313 -28.87 8.46 17.64
C ILE A 313 -28.81 7.96 19.10
N LYS A 314 -29.49 8.63 20.04
CA LYS A 314 -29.62 8.17 21.43
C LYS A 314 -30.18 6.74 21.48
N ILE A 315 -31.26 6.47 20.75
CA ILE A 315 -31.87 5.13 20.69
C ILE A 315 -30.92 4.09 20.11
N THR A 316 -30.12 4.46 19.11
CA THR A 316 -29.25 3.53 18.38
C THR A 316 -27.94 3.23 19.12
N ILE A 317 -27.42 4.18 19.91
CA ILE A 317 -26.13 4.04 20.61
C ILE A 317 -26.28 3.52 22.05
N ASP A 318 -27.45 3.71 22.68
CA ASP A 318 -27.74 3.21 24.04
C ASP A 318 -28.45 1.84 24.07
N GLY A 319 -28.96 1.35 22.93
CA GLY A 319 -29.63 0.05 22.79
C GLY A 319 -28.69 -1.10 22.44
#